data_AF-A0A6H5HZ45-F1
#
_entry.id   AF-A0A6H5HZ45-F1
#
_cell.length_a   1.000
_cell.length_b   1.000
_cell.length_c   1.000
_cell.angle_alpha   90.00
_cell.angle_beta   90.00
_cell.angle_gamma   90.00
#
_symmetry.space_group_name_H-M   'P 1'
#
loop_
_entity.id
_entity.type
_entity.pdbx_description
1 polymer ?
#
loop_
_entity_poly.entity_id
_entity_poly.type
_entity_poly.pdbx_seq_one_letter_code
_entity_poly.pdbx_strand_id
1 'polypeptide(L)'
;MNMLLDTHKCRVHKHSKIIVIDGPPASGKNELAKQLAKEFDFLYLPQPNFDDLLVTHWGFDARTLDHKLPKSVQSWDIERFLQNPTDINTAAMQNYMLMMRQDRWMWALGHVFCTGQGVVTVRSPWTDQVFAKAMAQNKFISAGALEAHTDLCLASLHFYLKPHLIIYLDVPVEKTLQNIKNRGRPEEQNSPVITEKYLSNLEENYKRDYLSKISEHSLMLIYDWSQGGDTEVVVEDIENLNFDDYDELDVKLQDWRFPGGWIWKVHTKHYTYDRDQYLHNMDIMRTDVPEICASGNDIEVWDDVWAEVKDSEYDPKFHPHKGDSMKDIMMRTRPYLRPDNVTPLMKKYYERKARLDGKK
;
A
#
# COMPACT_ATOMS: atom_id res chain seq x y z
N MET A 1 -0.94 29.29 0.17
CA MET A 1 -0.82 30.22 -0.99
C MET A 1 -1.24 29.55 -2.30
N ASN A 2 -0.69 28.39 -2.67
CA ASN A 2 -1.08 27.70 -3.93
C ASN A 2 -2.56 27.29 -4.00
N MET A 3 -3.18 26.89 -2.89
CA MET A 3 -4.62 26.54 -2.84
C MET A 3 -5.55 27.75 -3.08
N LEU A 4 -5.07 28.98 -2.81
CA LEU A 4 -5.81 30.22 -3.08
C LEU A 4 -5.68 30.64 -4.56
N LEU A 5 -4.60 30.23 -5.22
CA LEU A 5 -4.33 30.49 -6.64
C LEU A 5 -4.82 29.36 -7.55
N ASP A 6 -5.07 28.17 -7.00
CA ASP A 6 -5.68 27.04 -7.71
C ASP A 6 -7.19 27.29 -7.89
N THR A 7 -7.49 28.02 -8.97
CA THR A 7 -8.83 28.30 -9.47
C THR A 7 -9.39 27.14 -10.31
N HIS A 8 -8.69 26.01 -10.42
CA HIS A 8 -9.15 24.93 -11.28
C HIS A 8 -10.43 24.30 -10.72
N LYS A 9 -11.37 24.01 -11.62
CA LYS A 9 -12.56 23.19 -11.35
C LYS A 9 -12.13 21.81 -10.88
N CYS A 10 -13.00 21.10 -10.16
CA CYS A 10 -12.78 19.71 -9.78
C CYS A 10 -12.29 18.91 -11.00
N ARG A 11 -11.10 18.30 -10.89
CA ARG A 11 -10.52 17.48 -11.97
C ARG A 11 -11.08 16.06 -11.96
N VAL A 12 -11.70 15.64 -10.86
CA VAL A 12 -12.42 14.37 -10.77
C VAL A 12 -13.71 14.47 -11.58
N HIS A 13 -13.84 13.62 -12.59
CA HIS A 13 -15.00 13.53 -13.48
C HIS A 13 -15.47 12.08 -13.63
N LYS A 14 -16.49 11.86 -14.45
CA LYS A 14 -17.16 10.55 -14.60
C LYS A 14 -16.22 9.38 -14.97
N HIS A 15 -15.08 9.62 -15.60
CA HIS A 15 -14.12 8.58 -15.99
C HIS A 15 -12.92 8.47 -15.02
N SER A 16 -12.87 9.31 -13.97
CA SER A 16 -11.81 9.30 -12.97
C SER A 16 -12.03 8.17 -11.96
N LYS A 17 -11.87 6.92 -12.40
CA LYS A 17 -12.15 5.73 -11.58
C LYS A 17 -10.87 5.12 -11.00
N ILE A 18 -11.00 4.54 -9.82
CA ILE A 18 -9.96 3.70 -9.21
C ILE A 18 -10.45 2.26 -9.24
N ILE A 19 -9.73 1.43 -9.99
CA ILE A 19 -10.02 0.01 -10.18
C ILE A 19 -8.96 -0.79 -9.42
N VAL A 20 -9.42 -1.70 -8.56
CA VAL A 20 -8.55 -2.59 -7.80
C VAL A 20 -8.69 -4.00 -8.33
N ILE A 21 -7.57 -4.66 -8.61
CA ILE A 21 -7.55 -6.09 -8.93
C ILE A 21 -7.09 -6.86 -7.70
N ASP A 22 -7.99 -7.69 -7.18
CA ASP A 22 -7.79 -8.56 -6.03
C ASP A 22 -7.78 -10.04 -6.46
N GLY A 23 -7.23 -10.88 -5.58
CA GLY A 23 -7.17 -12.31 -5.81
C GLY A 23 -5.99 -12.98 -5.11
N PRO A 24 -5.92 -14.32 -5.17
CA PRO A 24 -4.89 -15.10 -4.51
C PRO A 24 -3.49 -14.78 -5.06
N PRO A 25 -2.43 -15.26 -4.38
CA PRO A 25 -1.09 -15.28 -4.95
C PRO A 25 -1.07 -15.99 -6.32
N ALA A 26 -0.16 -15.60 -7.21
CA ALA A 26 -0.01 -16.22 -8.55
C ALA A 26 -1.28 -16.30 -9.44
N SER A 27 -2.26 -15.40 -9.26
CA SER A 27 -3.49 -15.34 -10.09
C SER A 27 -3.37 -14.57 -11.41
N GLY A 28 -2.20 -14.01 -11.75
CA GLY A 28 -2.04 -13.16 -12.95
C GLY A 28 -2.53 -11.71 -12.81
N LYS A 29 -3.02 -11.30 -11.63
CA LYS A 29 -3.54 -9.94 -11.36
C LYS A 29 -2.65 -8.77 -11.82
N ASN A 30 -1.33 -8.90 -11.77
CA ASN A 30 -0.42 -7.84 -12.21
C ASN A 30 -0.45 -7.63 -13.73
N GLU A 31 -0.67 -8.69 -14.50
CA GLU A 31 -0.73 -8.64 -15.95
C GLU A 31 -2.05 -8.01 -16.40
N LEU A 32 -3.17 -8.51 -15.86
CA LEU A 32 -4.49 -7.93 -16.10
C LEU A 32 -4.53 -6.44 -15.71
N ALA A 33 -3.94 -6.06 -14.59
CA ALA A 33 -3.90 -4.66 -14.16
C ALA A 33 -3.16 -3.75 -15.14
N LYS A 34 -2.06 -4.23 -15.74
CA LYS A 34 -1.32 -3.47 -16.76
C LYS A 34 -2.12 -3.37 -18.06
N GLN A 35 -2.78 -4.45 -18.47
CA GLN A 35 -3.60 -4.48 -19.68
C GLN A 35 -4.80 -3.54 -19.54
N LEU A 36 -5.56 -3.62 -18.44
CA LEU A 36 -6.67 -2.71 -18.17
C LEU A 36 -6.23 -1.24 -18.08
N ALA A 37 -5.09 -0.96 -17.44
CA ALA A 37 -4.61 0.43 -17.42
C ALA A 37 -4.26 0.94 -18.82
N LYS A 38 -3.78 0.08 -19.71
CA LYS A 38 -3.50 0.45 -21.10
C LYS A 38 -4.78 0.69 -21.90
N GLU A 39 -5.78 -0.19 -21.78
CA GLU A 39 -7.05 -0.07 -22.52
C GLU A 39 -7.82 1.20 -22.13
N PHE A 40 -7.88 1.54 -20.83
CA PHE A 40 -8.58 2.73 -20.35
C PHE A 40 -7.74 4.01 -20.30
N ASP A 41 -6.47 3.97 -20.72
CA ASP A 41 -5.48 5.05 -20.53
C ASP A 41 -5.40 5.53 -19.06
N PHE A 42 -5.42 4.57 -18.13
CA PHE A 42 -5.28 4.80 -16.70
C PHE A 42 -3.83 4.63 -16.26
N LEU A 43 -3.48 5.28 -15.15
CA LEU A 43 -2.20 5.03 -14.50
C LEU A 43 -2.21 3.63 -13.87
N TYR A 44 -1.30 2.76 -14.30
CA TYR A 44 -0.99 1.54 -13.57
C TYR A 44 -0.13 1.85 -12.35
N LEU A 45 -0.63 1.51 -11.16
CA LEU A 45 0.10 1.62 -9.91
C LEU A 45 0.43 0.20 -9.40
N PRO A 46 1.71 -0.21 -9.36
CA PRO A 46 2.07 -1.52 -8.86
C PRO A 46 1.90 -1.61 -7.34
N GLN A 47 1.71 -2.85 -6.85
CA GLN A 47 1.78 -3.13 -5.41
C GLN A 47 3.17 -2.75 -4.88
N PRO A 48 3.27 -2.15 -3.67
CA PRO A 48 4.56 -1.86 -3.08
C PRO A 48 5.31 -3.14 -2.70
N ASN A 49 6.64 -3.04 -2.67
CA ASN A 49 7.53 -4.10 -2.19
C ASN A 49 8.41 -3.59 -1.03
N PHE A 50 9.09 -4.49 -0.32
CA PHE A 50 9.94 -4.10 0.80
C PHE A 50 11.19 -3.31 0.39
N ASP A 51 11.61 -3.33 -0.87
CA ASP A 51 12.69 -2.47 -1.34
C ASP A 51 12.26 -0.99 -1.33
N ASP A 52 10.97 -0.69 -1.58
CA ASP A 52 10.42 0.67 -1.46
C ASP A 52 10.61 1.24 -0.03
N LEU A 53 10.73 0.35 0.96
CA LEU A 53 10.89 0.68 2.37
C LEU A 53 12.35 0.63 2.84
N LEU A 54 13.04 -0.47 2.53
CA LEU A 54 14.34 -0.82 3.11
C LEU A 54 15.53 -0.29 2.33
N VAL A 55 15.33 0.19 1.09
CA VAL A 55 16.40 0.77 0.26
C VAL A 55 16.35 2.29 0.29
N THR A 56 17.46 2.95 0.60
CA THR A 56 17.60 4.42 0.67
C THR A 56 17.38 5.08 -0.68
N HIS A 57 17.22 6.41 -0.68
CA HIS A 57 17.09 7.16 -1.92
C HIS A 57 18.31 6.98 -2.85
N TRP A 58 19.51 6.84 -2.27
CA TRP A 58 20.75 6.64 -3.00
C TRP A 58 21.14 5.16 -3.17
N GLY A 59 20.24 4.23 -2.82
CA GLY A 59 20.40 2.81 -3.10
C GLY A 59 21.12 2.00 -2.01
N PHE A 60 21.36 2.57 -0.84
CA PHE A 60 21.86 1.81 0.32
C PHE A 60 20.77 0.88 0.85
N ASP A 61 21.10 -0.39 1.04
CA ASP A 61 20.15 -1.39 1.52
C ASP A 61 20.29 -1.59 3.04
N ALA A 62 19.26 -1.19 3.79
CA ALA A 62 19.26 -1.27 5.25
C ALA A 62 19.38 -2.72 5.77
N ARG A 63 18.98 -3.73 4.97
CA ARG A 63 19.11 -5.15 5.34
C ARG A 63 20.57 -5.57 5.54
N THR A 64 21.51 -4.86 4.92
CA THR A 64 22.96 -5.12 5.10
C THR A 64 23.42 -4.89 6.53
N LEU A 65 22.67 -4.11 7.31
CA LEU A 65 22.98 -3.79 8.70
C LEU A 65 22.49 -4.84 9.70
N ASP A 66 21.63 -5.79 9.30
CA ASP A 66 20.96 -6.71 10.23
C ASP A 66 21.91 -7.48 11.16
N HIS A 67 23.11 -7.81 10.68
CA HIS A 67 24.12 -8.54 11.47
C HIS A 67 24.68 -7.72 12.65
N LYS A 68 24.54 -6.38 12.60
CA LYS A 68 24.90 -5.46 13.70
C LYS A 68 23.73 -5.20 14.65
N LEU A 69 22.51 -5.57 14.25
CA LEU A 69 21.27 -5.17 14.91
C LEU A 69 20.73 -6.26 15.84
N PRO A 70 20.16 -5.88 17.01
CA PRO A 70 19.35 -6.78 17.82
C PRO A 70 18.18 -7.36 17.03
N LYS A 71 17.75 -8.57 17.39
CA LYS A 71 16.74 -9.33 16.63
C LYS A 71 15.42 -8.57 16.45
N SER A 72 14.97 -7.84 17.46
CA SER A 72 13.73 -7.05 17.48
C SER A 72 13.68 -5.91 16.44
N VAL A 73 14.85 -5.42 16.00
CA VAL A 73 14.97 -4.29 15.06
C VAL A 73 15.63 -4.69 13.73
N GLN A 74 15.87 -5.99 13.53
CA GLN A 74 16.30 -6.51 12.25
C GLN A 74 15.19 -6.39 11.20
N SER A 75 15.59 -6.12 9.96
CA SER A 75 14.66 -6.06 8.85
C SER A 75 13.94 -7.39 8.63
N TRP A 76 12.67 -7.32 8.22
CA TRP A 76 11.85 -8.51 7.98
C TRP A 76 10.94 -8.28 6.78
N ASP A 77 11.20 -9.00 5.68
CA ASP A 77 10.46 -8.90 4.43
C ASP A 77 9.64 -10.17 4.16
N ILE A 78 8.93 -10.17 3.01
CA ILE A 78 8.10 -11.31 2.60
C ILE A 78 8.97 -12.56 2.38
N GLU A 79 10.18 -12.42 1.85
CA GLU A 79 11.06 -13.57 1.58
C GLU A 79 11.46 -14.28 2.88
N ARG A 80 11.84 -13.52 3.90
CA ARG A 80 12.14 -14.05 5.24
C ARG A 80 10.91 -14.62 5.92
N PHE A 81 9.76 -14.00 5.78
CA PHE A 81 8.50 -14.54 6.27
C PHE A 81 8.16 -15.90 5.63
N LEU A 82 8.36 -16.02 4.31
CA LEU A 82 8.13 -17.28 3.61
C LEU A 82 9.06 -18.39 4.10
N GLN A 83 10.27 -18.07 4.56
CA GLN A 83 11.23 -19.05 5.09
C GLN A 83 11.00 -19.37 6.58
N ASN A 84 10.72 -18.36 7.40
CA ASN A 84 10.51 -18.49 8.85
C ASN A 84 9.31 -17.66 9.33
N PRO A 85 8.08 -18.19 9.23
CA PRO A 85 6.88 -17.40 9.50
C PRO A 85 6.56 -17.18 10.97
N THR A 86 7.26 -17.84 11.89
CA THR A 86 7.04 -17.72 13.34
C THR A 86 8.03 -16.77 14.00
N ASP A 87 8.78 -16.00 13.21
CA ASP A 87 9.72 -14.99 13.72
C ASP A 87 8.97 -13.84 14.39
N ILE A 88 9.58 -13.26 15.43
CA ILE A 88 9.02 -12.15 16.21
C ILE A 88 8.67 -10.94 15.32
N ASN A 89 9.44 -10.69 14.27
CA ASN A 89 9.23 -9.54 13.38
C ASN A 89 8.12 -9.76 12.34
N THR A 90 7.48 -10.94 12.30
CA THR A 90 6.42 -11.25 11.33
C THR A 90 5.19 -10.35 11.52
N ALA A 91 4.82 -10.04 12.76
CA ALA A 91 3.71 -9.12 13.04
C ALA A 91 4.02 -7.70 12.57
N ALA A 92 5.23 -7.20 12.87
CA ALA A 92 5.69 -5.90 12.44
C ALA A 92 5.73 -5.81 10.89
N MET A 93 6.24 -6.84 10.21
CA MET A 93 6.26 -6.97 8.75
C MET A 93 4.86 -6.79 8.12
N GLN A 94 3.82 -7.36 8.74
CA GLN A 94 2.46 -7.15 8.25
C GLN A 94 1.96 -5.71 8.43
N ASN A 95 2.33 -5.05 9.54
CA ASN A 95 2.03 -3.62 9.73
C ASN A 95 2.80 -2.74 8.73
N TYR A 96 4.05 -3.07 8.43
CA TYR A 96 4.84 -2.46 7.36
C TYR A 96 4.16 -2.63 5.99
N MET A 97 3.59 -3.80 5.70
CA MET A 97 2.82 -4.04 4.47
C MET A 97 1.56 -3.17 4.39
N LEU A 98 0.77 -3.10 5.47
CA LEU A 98 -0.42 -2.24 5.53
C LEU A 98 -0.05 -0.79 5.26
N MET A 99 0.99 -0.31 5.92
CA MET A 99 1.51 1.03 5.74
C MET A 99 1.89 1.30 4.28
N MET A 100 2.69 0.44 3.65
CA MET A 100 3.11 0.64 2.26
C MET A 100 1.91 0.66 1.32
N ARG A 101 0.88 -0.15 1.60
CA ARG A 101 -0.36 -0.16 0.80
C ARG A 101 -1.16 1.13 0.97
N GLN A 102 -1.30 1.63 2.20
CA GLN A 102 -1.98 2.90 2.47
C GLN A 102 -1.27 4.05 1.80
N ASP A 103 0.05 4.09 1.95
CA ASP A 103 0.94 4.98 1.25
C ASP A 103 0.62 4.93 -0.25
N ARG A 104 0.81 3.81 -0.95
CA ARG A 104 0.41 3.66 -2.37
C ARG A 104 -1.02 4.12 -2.66
N TRP A 105 -1.99 3.82 -1.80
CA TRP A 105 -3.37 4.21 -1.98
C TRP A 105 -3.57 5.73 -2.00
N MET A 106 -2.90 6.44 -1.10
CA MET A 106 -2.88 7.91 -1.13
C MET A 106 -2.32 8.44 -2.43
N TRP A 107 -1.43 7.69 -3.12
CA TRP A 107 -0.88 8.13 -4.41
C TRP A 107 -1.91 8.00 -5.50
N ALA A 108 -2.65 6.89 -5.50
CA ALA A 108 -3.76 6.70 -6.42
C ALA A 108 -4.78 7.83 -6.26
N LEU A 109 -5.20 8.12 -5.02
CA LEU A 109 -6.10 9.22 -4.71
C LEU A 109 -5.51 10.56 -5.15
N GLY A 110 -4.29 10.86 -4.72
CA GLY A 110 -3.61 12.12 -5.07
C GLY A 110 -3.44 12.32 -6.58
N HIS A 111 -3.20 11.25 -7.35
CA HIS A 111 -3.14 11.27 -8.81
C HIS A 111 -4.50 11.63 -9.38
N VAL A 112 -5.56 10.90 -9.01
CA VAL A 112 -6.93 11.15 -9.48
C VAL A 112 -7.37 12.59 -9.21
N PHE A 113 -7.13 13.12 -8.01
CA PHE A 113 -7.51 14.49 -7.66
C PHE A 113 -6.65 15.55 -8.38
N CYS A 114 -5.39 15.26 -8.69
CA CYS A 114 -4.50 16.17 -9.39
C CYS A 114 -4.63 16.13 -10.92
N THR A 115 -4.95 14.99 -11.52
CA THR A 115 -4.91 14.82 -12.99
C THR A 115 -6.29 14.55 -13.59
N GLY A 116 -7.22 13.99 -12.81
CA GLY A 116 -8.48 13.44 -13.31
C GLY A 116 -8.33 12.08 -14.00
N GLN A 117 -7.11 11.59 -14.20
CA GLN A 117 -6.85 10.29 -14.82
C GLN A 117 -7.16 9.16 -13.82
N GLY A 118 -7.84 8.11 -14.28
CA GLY A 118 -8.11 6.93 -13.49
C GLY A 118 -6.84 6.15 -13.13
N VAL A 119 -6.97 5.23 -12.17
CA VAL A 119 -5.86 4.41 -11.66
C VAL A 119 -6.29 2.95 -11.60
N VAL A 120 -5.44 2.05 -12.09
CA VAL A 120 -5.57 0.61 -11.87
C VAL A 120 -4.46 0.16 -10.92
N THR A 121 -4.82 -0.48 -9.81
CA THR A 121 -3.87 -0.97 -8.82
C THR A 121 -4.15 -2.40 -8.42
N VAL A 122 -3.14 -3.07 -7.88
CA VAL A 122 -3.23 -4.45 -7.40
C VAL A 122 -3.32 -4.46 -5.89
N ARG A 123 -4.42 -4.99 -5.38
CA ARG A 123 -4.83 -4.99 -3.97
C ARG A 123 -5.03 -3.59 -3.38
N SER A 124 -5.92 -3.51 -2.41
CA SER A 124 -6.18 -2.30 -1.65
C SER A 124 -5.66 -2.41 -0.21
N PRO A 125 -5.58 -1.31 0.55
CA PRO A 125 -5.29 -1.36 1.98
C PRO A 125 -6.29 -2.21 2.76
N TRP A 126 -7.57 -2.19 2.39
CA TRP A 126 -8.63 -2.99 3.04
C TRP A 126 -8.41 -4.50 2.88
N THR A 127 -7.75 -4.92 1.80
CA THR A 127 -7.39 -6.33 1.58
C THR A 127 -6.35 -6.84 2.59
N ASP A 128 -5.61 -5.96 3.27
CA ASP A 128 -4.50 -6.37 4.14
C ASP A 128 -4.95 -7.17 5.37
N GLN A 129 -6.12 -6.86 5.93
CA GLN A 129 -6.70 -7.58 7.07
C GLN A 129 -6.92 -9.08 6.78
N VAL A 130 -7.14 -9.45 5.51
CA VAL A 130 -7.29 -10.85 5.08
C VAL A 130 -6.00 -11.64 5.34
N PHE A 131 -4.85 -11.03 5.08
CA PHE A 131 -3.54 -11.66 5.30
C PHE A 131 -3.22 -11.77 6.79
N ALA A 132 -3.46 -10.71 7.57
CA ALA A 132 -3.29 -10.72 9.02
C ALA A 132 -4.13 -11.83 9.69
N LYS A 133 -5.40 -11.96 9.31
CA LYS A 133 -6.27 -13.04 9.82
C LYS A 133 -5.79 -14.43 9.43
N ALA A 134 -5.37 -14.62 8.18
CA ALA A 134 -4.84 -15.90 7.72
C ALA A 134 -3.57 -16.29 8.47
N MET A 135 -2.69 -15.32 8.78
CA MET A 135 -1.48 -15.55 9.58
C MET A 135 -1.80 -15.93 11.03
N ALA A 136 -2.77 -15.27 11.66
CA ALA A 136 -3.20 -15.60 13.02
C ALA A 136 -3.84 -17.00 13.09
N GLN A 137 -4.71 -17.36 12.13
CA GLN A 137 -5.32 -18.70 12.05
C GLN A 137 -4.29 -19.83 11.88
N ASN A 138 -3.13 -19.52 11.30
CA ASN A 138 -2.02 -20.45 11.14
C ASN A 138 -0.95 -20.32 12.24
N LYS A 139 -1.20 -19.50 13.27
CA LYS A 139 -0.31 -19.28 14.42
C LYS A 139 1.05 -18.70 14.06
N PHE A 140 1.13 -17.92 12.97
CA PHE A 140 2.33 -17.18 12.59
C PHE A 140 2.47 -15.87 13.38
N ILE A 141 1.33 -15.28 13.78
CA ILE A 141 1.27 -14.11 14.66
C ILE A 141 0.34 -14.40 15.85
N SER A 142 0.55 -13.70 16.96
CA SER A 142 -0.30 -13.79 18.14
C SER A 142 -1.68 -13.17 17.92
N ALA A 143 -2.63 -13.48 18.81
CA ALA A 143 -3.94 -12.84 18.80
C ALA A 143 -3.84 -11.33 19.11
N GLY A 144 -2.91 -10.93 20.00
CA GLY A 144 -2.64 -9.53 20.29
C GLY A 144 -2.10 -8.76 19.08
N ALA A 145 -1.21 -9.39 18.31
CA ALA A 145 -0.73 -8.82 17.05
C ALA A 145 -1.86 -8.63 16.02
N LEU A 146 -2.79 -9.59 15.91
CA LEU A 146 -3.96 -9.44 15.03
C LEU A 146 -4.90 -8.31 15.49
N GLU A 147 -5.11 -8.18 16.80
CA GLU A 147 -5.92 -7.10 17.38
C GLU A 147 -5.28 -5.75 17.10
N ALA A 148 -3.99 -5.58 17.39
CA ALA A 148 -3.24 -4.36 17.09
C ALA A 148 -3.29 -4.00 15.59
N HIS A 149 -3.15 -4.99 14.71
CA HIS A 149 -3.29 -4.79 13.27
C HIS A 149 -4.70 -4.33 12.88
N THR A 150 -5.73 -4.87 13.53
CA THR A 150 -7.13 -4.50 13.29
C THR A 150 -7.40 -3.08 13.79
N ASP A 151 -6.87 -2.69 14.94
CA ASP A 151 -6.95 -1.32 15.45
C ASP A 151 -6.32 -0.32 14.49
N LEU A 152 -5.13 -0.64 13.94
CA LEU A 152 -4.48 0.16 12.91
C LEU A 152 -5.37 0.34 11.68
N CYS A 153 -6.02 -0.74 11.20
CA CYS A 153 -6.96 -0.66 10.09
C CYS A 153 -8.14 0.27 10.40
N LEU A 154 -8.75 0.14 11.58
CA LEU A 154 -9.91 0.95 11.97
C LEU A 154 -9.54 2.44 12.14
N ALA A 155 -8.39 2.71 12.75
CA ALA A 155 -7.92 4.06 13.02
C ALA A 155 -7.44 4.82 11.79
N SER A 156 -7.03 4.14 10.71
CA SER A 156 -6.45 4.78 9.54
C SER A 156 -7.33 4.75 8.29
N LEU A 157 -8.01 3.62 8.02
CA LEU A 157 -8.63 3.41 6.70
C LEU A 157 -9.83 4.32 6.43
N HIS A 158 -10.48 4.84 7.48
CA HIS A 158 -11.64 5.73 7.35
C HIS A 158 -11.29 7.11 6.77
N PHE A 159 -10.00 7.46 6.70
CA PHE A 159 -9.55 8.71 6.07
C PHE A 159 -9.43 8.63 4.54
N TYR A 160 -9.51 7.43 3.95
CA TYR A 160 -9.36 7.21 2.52
C TYR A 160 -10.69 6.93 1.84
N LEU A 161 -10.83 7.42 0.60
CA LEU A 161 -11.96 7.04 -0.25
C LEU A 161 -11.76 5.60 -0.75
N LYS A 162 -12.80 4.77 -0.63
CA LYS A 162 -12.80 3.38 -1.11
C LYS A 162 -12.69 3.31 -2.64
N PRO A 163 -12.24 2.18 -3.23
CA PRO A 163 -12.23 2.02 -4.69
C PRO A 163 -13.59 2.24 -5.33
N HIS A 164 -13.60 2.57 -6.62
CA HIS A 164 -14.85 2.59 -7.37
C HIS A 164 -15.28 1.17 -7.74
N LEU A 165 -14.32 0.36 -8.19
CA LEU A 165 -14.52 -0.99 -8.66
C LEU A 165 -13.46 -1.93 -8.09
N ILE A 166 -13.89 -3.12 -7.68
CA ILE A 166 -13.04 -4.24 -7.32
C ILE A 166 -13.29 -5.38 -8.30
N ILE A 167 -12.22 -5.86 -8.91
CA ILE A 167 -12.22 -7.04 -9.77
C ILE A 167 -11.53 -8.15 -8.99
N TYR A 168 -12.30 -9.16 -8.60
CA TYR A 168 -11.78 -10.31 -7.87
C TYR A 168 -11.57 -11.49 -8.82
N LEU A 169 -10.32 -11.96 -8.89
CA LEU A 169 -9.95 -13.14 -9.66
C LEU A 169 -10.06 -14.38 -8.77
N ASP A 170 -11.14 -15.15 -8.92
CA ASP A 170 -11.36 -16.37 -8.18
C ASP A 170 -10.52 -17.50 -8.80
N VAL A 171 -9.58 -18.05 -8.02
CA VAL A 171 -8.73 -19.16 -8.45
C VAL A 171 -8.70 -20.18 -7.30
N PRO A 172 -9.11 -21.44 -7.54
CA PRO A 172 -9.09 -22.47 -6.51
C PRO A 172 -7.70 -22.66 -5.89
N VAL A 173 -7.66 -23.07 -4.61
CA VAL A 173 -6.41 -23.29 -3.86
C VAL A 173 -5.47 -24.26 -4.57
N GLU A 174 -5.99 -25.38 -5.08
CA GLU A 174 -5.19 -26.38 -5.80
C GLU A 174 -4.46 -25.77 -7.00
N LYS A 175 -5.17 -24.93 -7.77
CA LYS A 175 -4.60 -24.27 -8.94
C LYS A 175 -3.65 -23.15 -8.55
N THR A 176 -3.96 -22.42 -7.49
CA THR A 176 -3.05 -21.43 -6.89
C THR A 176 -1.71 -22.07 -6.53
N LEU A 177 -1.72 -23.24 -5.90
CA LEU A 177 -0.49 -23.99 -5.57
C LEU A 177 0.28 -24.40 -6.84
N GLN A 178 -0.41 -24.86 -7.88
CA GLN A 178 0.21 -25.20 -9.17
C GLN A 178 0.85 -23.96 -9.82
N ASN A 179 0.15 -22.82 -9.84
CA ASN A 179 0.64 -21.57 -10.41
C ASN A 179 1.87 -21.06 -9.65
N ILE A 180 1.88 -21.16 -8.32
CA ILE A 180 3.04 -20.80 -7.49
C ILE A 180 4.23 -21.68 -7.85
N LYS A 181 4.04 -23.00 -7.96
CA LYS A 181 5.10 -23.94 -8.37
C LYS A 181 5.65 -23.62 -9.76
N ASN A 182 4.76 -23.37 -10.74
CA ASN A 182 5.13 -23.04 -12.12
C ASN A 182 5.88 -21.71 -12.22
N ARG A 183 5.54 -20.73 -11.38
CA ARG A 183 6.23 -19.44 -11.31
C ARG A 183 7.68 -19.56 -10.84
N GLY A 184 8.02 -20.62 -10.10
CA GLY A 184 9.40 -21.03 -9.88
C GLY A 184 10.25 -20.11 -8.99
N ARG A 185 9.63 -19.31 -8.12
CA ARG A 185 10.34 -18.41 -7.20
C ARG A 185 11.03 -19.19 -6.07
N PRO A 186 12.35 -19.02 -5.84
CA PRO A 186 13.09 -19.80 -4.86
C PRO A 186 12.57 -19.63 -3.43
N GLU A 187 12.11 -18.43 -3.08
CA GLU A 187 11.58 -18.09 -1.76
C GLU A 187 10.19 -18.71 -1.48
N GLU A 188 9.43 -19.02 -2.53
CA GLU A 188 8.12 -19.67 -2.43
C GLU A 188 8.25 -21.20 -2.46
N GLN A 189 9.35 -21.73 -3.03
CA GLN A 189 9.63 -23.15 -3.07
C GLN A 189 9.98 -23.67 -1.68
N ASN A 190 9.25 -24.70 -1.23
CA ASN A 190 9.38 -25.30 0.10
C ASN A 190 9.09 -24.36 1.28
N SER A 191 8.36 -23.27 1.04
CA SER A 191 7.93 -22.36 2.10
C SER A 191 6.97 -23.06 3.09
N PRO A 192 7.21 -23.02 4.41
CA PRO A 192 6.24 -23.46 5.43
C PRO A 192 4.93 -22.66 5.43
N VAL A 193 4.88 -21.49 4.79
CA VAL A 193 3.68 -20.65 4.69
C VAL A 193 2.76 -21.15 3.58
N ILE A 194 3.32 -21.52 2.43
CA ILE A 194 2.55 -21.88 1.23
C ILE A 194 2.04 -23.32 1.38
N THR A 195 1.03 -23.45 2.23
CA THR A 195 0.30 -24.68 2.50
C THR A 195 -1.12 -24.54 1.98
N GLU A 196 -1.75 -25.67 1.67
CA GLU A 196 -3.18 -25.70 1.33
C GLU A 196 -4.01 -25.04 2.42
N LYS A 197 -3.73 -25.35 3.69
CA LYS A 197 -4.41 -24.75 4.84
C LYS A 197 -4.31 -23.22 4.86
N TYR A 198 -3.12 -22.65 4.66
CA TYR A 198 -2.95 -21.19 4.66
C TYR A 198 -3.72 -20.53 3.52
N LEU A 199 -3.66 -21.11 2.32
CA LEU A 199 -4.35 -20.58 1.15
C LEU A 199 -5.88 -20.72 1.25
N SER A 200 -6.40 -21.82 1.82
CA SER A 200 -7.83 -21.98 2.09
C SER A 200 -8.32 -20.96 3.11
N ASN A 201 -7.56 -20.73 4.18
CA ASN A 201 -7.87 -19.68 5.16
C ASN A 201 -7.87 -18.29 4.51
N LEU A 202 -6.92 -18.02 3.61
CA LEU A 202 -6.87 -16.77 2.85
C LEU A 202 -8.12 -16.60 1.99
N GLU A 203 -8.50 -17.61 1.21
CA GLU A 203 -9.68 -17.60 0.36
C GLU A 203 -10.98 -17.37 1.16
N GLU A 204 -11.14 -18.09 2.28
CA GLU A 204 -12.29 -17.93 3.18
C GLU A 204 -12.37 -16.49 3.71
N ASN A 205 -11.24 -15.93 4.17
CA ASN A 205 -11.18 -14.57 4.69
C ASN A 205 -11.44 -13.52 3.59
N TYR A 206 -11.02 -13.76 2.34
CA TYR A 206 -11.39 -12.90 1.20
C TYR A 206 -12.91 -12.88 1.01
N LYS A 207 -13.52 -14.06 0.86
CA LYS A 207 -14.94 -14.21 0.51
C LYS A 207 -15.85 -13.74 1.65
N ARG A 208 -15.56 -14.15 2.90
CA ARG A 208 -16.42 -13.87 4.06
C ARG A 208 -16.24 -12.47 4.60
N ASP A 209 -15.00 -11.99 4.77
CA ASP A 209 -14.74 -10.80 5.58
C ASP A 209 -14.47 -9.54 4.75
N TYR A 210 -13.81 -9.68 3.61
CA TYR A 210 -13.41 -8.53 2.77
C TYR A 210 -14.44 -8.24 1.67
N LEU A 211 -14.71 -9.22 0.80
CA LEU A 211 -15.56 -9.02 -0.37
C LEU A 211 -16.99 -8.63 0.04
N SER A 212 -17.56 -9.29 1.05
CA SER A 212 -18.89 -8.96 1.58
C SER A 212 -19.00 -7.48 1.97
N LYS A 213 -18.09 -6.98 2.82
CA LYS A 213 -18.11 -5.60 3.34
C LYS A 213 -17.80 -4.57 2.28
N ILE A 214 -16.78 -4.81 1.46
CA ILE A 214 -16.38 -3.83 0.44
C ILE A 214 -17.42 -3.75 -0.68
N SER A 215 -18.17 -4.85 -0.92
CA SER A 215 -19.29 -4.88 -1.85
C SER A 215 -20.53 -4.12 -1.36
N GLU A 216 -20.53 -3.51 -0.18
CA GLU A 216 -21.56 -2.53 0.21
C GLU A 216 -21.23 -1.15 -0.39
N HIS A 217 -19.94 -0.81 -0.48
CA HIS A 217 -19.48 0.51 -0.92
C HIS A 217 -19.00 0.56 -2.39
N SER A 218 -18.24 -0.42 -2.85
CA SER A 218 -17.57 -0.42 -4.17
C SER A 218 -18.24 -1.39 -5.13
N LEU A 219 -18.37 -1.05 -6.42
CA LEU A 219 -18.82 -2.03 -7.42
C LEU A 219 -17.87 -3.23 -7.45
N MET A 220 -18.39 -4.39 -7.82
CA MET A 220 -17.63 -5.63 -7.78
C MET A 220 -17.92 -6.50 -9.00
N LEU A 221 -16.85 -7.00 -9.61
CA LEU A 221 -16.88 -8.03 -10.65
C LEU A 221 -16.06 -9.22 -10.15
N ILE A 222 -16.60 -10.43 -10.30
CA ILE A 222 -15.96 -11.67 -9.89
C ILE A 222 -15.82 -12.54 -11.13
N TYR A 223 -14.60 -12.99 -11.40
CA TYR A 223 -14.31 -13.87 -12.51
C TYR A 223 -13.73 -15.18 -12.00
N ASP A 224 -14.22 -16.30 -12.53
CA ASP A 224 -13.45 -17.55 -12.48
C ASP A 224 -12.21 -17.36 -13.35
N TRP A 225 -11.07 -17.16 -12.70
CA TRP A 225 -9.79 -16.91 -13.34
C TRP A 225 -8.90 -18.15 -13.34
N SER A 226 -9.51 -19.33 -13.16
CA SER A 226 -8.78 -20.59 -13.11
C SER A 226 -7.88 -20.73 -14.33
N GLN A 227 -8.41 -20.67 -15.56
CA GLN A 227 -7.64 -20.85 -16.80
C GLN A 227 -7.04 -19.54 -17.35
N GLY A 228 -7.05 -18.46 -16.57
CA GLY A 228 -6.94 -17.11 -17.11
C GLY A 228 -8.26 -16.64 -17.70
N GLY A 229 -8.27 -15.42 -18.22
CA GLY A 229 -9.45 -14.83 -18.86
C GLY A 229 -9.05 -13.82 -19.91
N ASP A 230 -10.03 -13.47 -20.74
CA ASP A 230 -9.87 -12.46 -21.77
C ASP A 230 -10.04 -11.06 -21.17
N THR A 231 -9.10 -10.17 -21.47
CA THR A 231 -9.18 -8.79 -20.99
C THR A 231 -10.29 -8.02 -21.68
N GLU A 232 -10.61 -8.35 -22.94
CA GLU A 232 -11.66 -7.66 -23.70
C GLU A 232 -13.03 -7.84 -23.03
N VAL A 233 -13.33 -9.04 -22.54
CA VAL A 233 -14.57 -9.33 -21.79
C VAL A 233 -14.63 -8.51 -20.50
N VAL A 234 -13.52 -8.40 -19.77
CA VAL A 234 -13.46 -7.59 -18.54
C VAL A 234 -13.67 -6.11 -18.86
N VAL A 235 -13.13 -5.60 -19.96
CA VAL A 235 -13.34 -4.22 -20.41
C VAL A 235 -14.81 -3.97 -20.74
N GLU A 236 -15.44 -4.85 -21.52
CA GLU A 236 -16.86 -4.75 -21.88
C GLU A 236 -17.76 -4.73 -20.63
N ASP A 237 -17.50 -5.63 -19.67
CA ASP A 237 -18.26 -5.65 -18.41
C ASP A 237 -18.11 -4.33 -17.63
N ILE A 238 -16.90 -3.76 -17.59
CA ILE A 238 -16.63 -2.48 -16.92
C ILE A 238 -17.38 -1.33 -17.61
N GLU A 239 -17.43 -1.32 -18.94
CA GLU A 239 -18.15 -0.30 -19.71
C GLU A 239 -19.67 -0.38 -19.51
N ASN A 240 -20.19 -1.59 -19.29
CA ASN A 240 -21.60 -1.83 -18.99
C ASN A 240 -21.99 -1.50 -17.55
N LEU A 241 -21.03 -1.28 -16.64
CA LEU A 241 -21.32 -0.92 -15.25
C LEU A 241 -21.86 0.51 -15.13
N ASN A 242 -22.89 0.66 -14.30
CA ASN A 242 -23.44 1.96 -13.97
C ASN A 242 -22.77 2.54 -12.71
N PHE A 243 -21.96 3.58 -12.89
CA PHE A 243 -21.28 4.27 -11.79
C PHE A 243 -22.02 5.49 -11.26
N ASP A 244 -23.07 5.95 -11.96
CA ASP A 244 -23.63 7.30 -11.77
C ASP A 244 -25.07 7.29 -11.23
N ASP A 245 -25.77 6.15 -11.29
CA ASP A 245 -27.19 6.00 -10.87
C ASP A 245 -27.31 5.60 -9.39
N TYR A 246 -26.88 6.52 -8.51
CA TYR A 246 -26.97 6.35 -7.05
C TYR A 246 -27.45 7.64 -6.39
N ASP A 247 -28.41 7.50 -5.48
CA ASP A 247 -28.96 8.59 -4.69
C ASP A 247 -28.04 8.98 -3.51
N GLU A 248 -28.35 10.11 -2.86
CA GLU A 248 -27.58 10.59 -1.69
C GLU A 248 -27.60 9.61 -0.50
N LEU A 249 -28.68 8.82 -0.38
CA LEU A 249 -28.87 7.85 0.70
C LEU A 249 -28.18 6.51 0.46
N ASP A 250 -27.75 6.23 -0.77
CA ASP A 250 -27.10 4.96 -1.08
C ASP A 250 -25.73 4.88 -0.41
N VAL A 251 -25.35 3.69 0.03
CA VAL A 251 -24.01 3.43 0.59
C VAL A 251 -22.97 3.26 -0.52
N LYS A 252 -23.43 2.84 -1.71
CA LYS A 252 -22.61 2.63 -2.88
C LYS A 252 -21.96 3.92 -3.34
N LEU A 253 -20.65 3.90 -3.53
CA LEU A 253 -19.83 5.01 -4.04
C LEU A 253 -20.03 6.34 -3.28
N GLN A 254 -20.51 6.28 -2.02
CA GLN A 254 -20.79 7.46 -1.20
C GLN A 254 -19.57 8.35 -1.02
N ASP A 255 -18.39 7.74 -0.85
CA ASP A 255 -17.10 8.40 -0.74
C ASP A 255 -16.78 9.33 -1.94
N TRP A 256 -17.40 9.09 -3.11
CA TRP A 256 -17.15 9.82 -4.35
C TRP A 256 -18.24 10.83 -4.71
N ARG A 257 -19.28 10.96 -3.87
CA ARG A 257 -20.30 12.00 -4.00
C ARG A 257 -19.89 13.22 -3.19
N PHE A 258 -19.62 14.34 -3.87
CA PHE A 258 -19.19 15.58 -3.24
C PHE A 258 -20.35 16.61 -3.24
N PRO A 259 -21.24 16.62 -2.21
CA PRO A 259 -22.41 17.51 -2.17
C PRO A 259 -22.02 19.00 -2.17
N GLY A 260 -20.80 19.33 -1.73
CA GLY A 260 -20.22 20.66 -1.81
C GLY A 260 -19.07 20.73 -2.81
N GLY A 261 -19.12 21.68 -3.75
CA GLY A 261 -18.04 21.93 -4.73
C GLY A 261 -16.69 22.37 -4.14
N TRP A 262 -16.54 22.42 -2.82
CA TRP A 262 -15.29 22.67 -2.10
C TRP A 262 -14.70 21.41 -1.45
N ILE A 263 -15.48 20.35 -1.25
CA ILE A 263 -15.05 19.11 -0.56
C ILE A 263 -13.89 18.45 -1.32
N TRP A 264 -13.94 18.46 -2.66
CA TRP A 264 -12.84 17.93 -3.48
C TRP A 264 -11.51 18.68 -3.23
N LYS A 265 -11.53 19.98 -2.89
CA LYS A 265 -10.31 20.73 -2.56
C LYS A 265 -9.69 20.25 -1.24
N VAL A 266 -10.55 19.90 -0.29
CA VAL A 266 -10.14 19.34 1.00
C VAL A 266 -9.51 17.97 0.79
N HIS A 267 -10.15 17.07 0.04
CA HIS A 267 -9.54 15.79 -0.34
C HIS A 267 -8.25 15.97 -1.14
N THR A 268 -8.21 16.91 -2.08
CA THR A 268 -6.98 17.22 -2.84
C THR A 268 -5.87 17.61 -1.88
N LYS A 269 -6.13 18.50 -0.90
CA LYS A 269 -5.14 18.89 0.10
C LYS A 269 -4.67 17.68 0.92
N HIS A 270 -5.59 16.87 1.42
CA HIS A 270 -5.30 15.70 2.23
C HIS A 270 -4.45 14.66 1.47
N TYR A 271 -4.84 14.35 0.23
CA TYR A 271 -4.16 13.40 -0.63
C TYR A 271 -2.98 14.01 -1.42
N THR A 272 -2.54 15.24 -1.11
CA THR A 272 -1.35 15.85 -1.73
C THR A 272 -0.37 16.40 -0.71
N TYR A 273 -0.80 17.43 0.04
CA TYR A 273 0.02 18.21 0.95
C TYR A 273 0.08 17.60 2.34
N ASP A 274 -1.05 17.15 2.87
CA ASP A 274 -1.12 16.68 4.26
C ASP A 274 -0.85 15.18 4.38
N ARG A 275 -0.44 14.49 3.30
CA ARG A 275 -0.50 13.03 3.32
C ARG A 275 0.35 12.46 4.48
N ASP A 276 1.47 13.09 4.85
CA ASP A 276 2.37 12.63 5.92
C ASP A 276 1.64 12.56 7.26
N GLN A 277 0.71 13.50 7.49
CA GLN A 277 -0.09 13.56 8.70
C GLN A 277 -1.08 12.38 8.78
N TYR A 278 -1.63 11.98 7.63
CA TYR A 278 -2.52 10.81 7.55
C TYR A 278 -1.77 9.50 7.74
N LEU A 279 -0.58 9.42 7.18
CA LEU A 279 0.33 8.31 7.38
C LEU A 279 0.73 8.19 8.87
N HIS A 280 0.97 9.32 9.57
CA HIS A 280 1.24 9.30 11.02
C HIS A 280 0.11 8.74 11.89
N ASN A 281 -1.14 8.68 11.39
CA ASN A 281 -2.23 8.02 12.12
C ASN A 281 -2.04 6.50 12.26
N MET A 282 -1.03 5.94 11.58
CA MET A 282 -0.58 4.55 11.75
C MET A 282 0.37 4.34 12.93
N ASP A 283 0.80 5.41 13.59
CA ASP A 283 1.75 5.35 14.70
C ASP A 283 1.03 5.09 16.04
N ILE A 284 0.24 4.02 16.07
CA ILE A 284 -0.48 3.59 17.28
C ILE A 284 0.41 2.66 18.08
N MET A 285 0.92 3.17 19.20
CA MET A 285 1.78 2.41 20.09
C MET A 285 0.97 1.44 20.95
N ARG A 286 0.85 0.19 20.49
CA ARG A 286 0.31 -0.95 21.27
C ARG A 286 1.44 -1.59 22.10
N THR A 287 1.84 -0.93 23.18
CA THR A 287 2.96 -1.35 24.06
C THR A 287 2.74 -2.70 24.75
N ASP A 288 1.51 -3.20 24.75
CA ASP A 288 1.11 -4.49 25.29
C ASP A 288 1.47 -5.67 24.36
N VAL A 289 1.80 -5.40 23.09
CA VAL A 289 2.13 -6.41 22.09
C VAL A 289 3.62 -6.38 21.76
N PRO A 290 4.44 -7.29 22.31
CA PRO A 290 5.89 -7.25 22.16
C PRO A 290 6.37 -7.51 20.72
N GLU A 291 5.57 -8.16 19.87
CA GLU A 291 5.96 -8.48 18.49
C GLU A 291 5.98 -7.27 17.53
N ILE A 292 5.38 -6.15 17.96
CA ILE A 292 5.32 -4.91 17.18
C ILE A 292 6.02 -3.74 17.87
N CYS A 293 6.60 -3.98 19.05
CA CYS A 293 7.33 -2.97 19.82
C CYS A 293 8.78 -3.41 20.02
N ALA A 294 9.72 -2.53 19.67
CA ALA A 294 11.12 -2.68 20.04
C ALA A 294 11.39 -2.01 21.40
N SER A 295 12.38 -2.52 22.14
CA SER A 295 12.81 -1.88 23.38
C SER A 295 13.54 -0.56 23.07
N GLY A 296 13.51 0.40 24.00
CA GLY A 296 14.24 1.66 23.83
C GLY A 296 15.75 1.46 23.60
N ASN A 297 16.35 0.46 24.26
CA ASN A 297 17.75 0.12 24.07
C ASN A 297 18.02 -0.46 22.67
N ASP A 298 17.13 -1.31 22.14
CA ASP A 298 17.31 -1.85 20.79
C ASP A 298 17.13 -0.76 19.72
N ILE A 299 16.23 0.19 19.97
CA ILE A 299 16.05 1.37 19.11
C ILE A 299 17.30 2.26 19.15
N GLU A 300 17.89 2.48 20.32
CA GLU A 300 19.15 3.23 20.45
C GLU A 300 20.29 2.58 19.66
N VAL A 301 20.43 1.26 19.74
CA VAL A 301 21.42 0.52 18.92
C VAL A 301 21.12 0.66 17.43
N TRP A 302 19.85 0.64 17.04
CA TRP A 302 19.45 0.85 15.66
C TRP A 302 19.82 2.26 15.18
N ASP A 303 19.54 3.30 15.98
CA ASP A 303 19.86 4.70 15.69
C ASP A 303 21.38 4.90 15.56
N ASP A 304 22.18 4.31 16.47
CA ASP A 304 23.64 4.37 16.43
C ASP A 304 24.21 3.74 15.14
N VAL A 305 23.74 2.54 14.79
CA VAL A 305 24.16 1.85 13.56
C VAL A 305 23.71 2.61 12.32
N TRP A 306 22.52 3.20 12.35
CA TRP A 306 21.98 3.99 11.24
C TRP A 306 22.75 5.30 11.05
N ALA A 307 23.21 5.94 12.13
CA ALA A 307 24.01 7.16 12.07
C ALA A 307 25.39 6.97 11.40
N GLU A 308 25.90 5.73 11.34
CA GLU A 308 27.13 5.41 10.60
C GLU A 308 26.93 5.42 9.07
N VAL A 309 25.68 5.31 8.61
CA VAL A 309 25.35 5.24 7.19
C VAL A 309 25.42 6.64 6.59
N LYS A 310 26.28 6.88 5.60
CA LYS A 310 26.41 8.21 4.96
C LYS A 310 25.10 8.74 4.37
N ASP A 311 24.24 7.83 3.89
CA ASP A 311 22.93 8.17 3.37
C ASP A 311 21.96 8.67 4.44
N SER A 312 22.24 8.50 5.74
CA SER A 312 21.36 8.98 6.81
C SER A 312 21.70 10.39 7.32
N GLU A 313 22.83 10.95 6.86
CA GLU A 313 23.38 12.20 7.42
C GLU A 313 22.52 13.42 7.08
N TYR A 314 22.03 13.49 5.84
CA TYR A 314 21.20 14.58 5.36
C TYR A 314 20.14 14.10 4.42
N ASP A 315 18.99 14.71 4.61
CA ASP A 315 17.84 14.64 3.74
C ASP A 315 18.19 14.75 2.24
N PRO A 316 17.54 13.97 1.34
CA PRO A 316 17.66 14.14 -0.09
C PRO A 316 17.48 15.58 -0.49
N LYS A 317 18.35 16.01 -1.40
CA LYS A 317 18.46 17.38 -1.89
C LYS A 317 19.09 18.37 -0.90
N PHE A 318 19.39 17.99 0.35
CA PHE A 318 20.14 18.78 1.31
C PHE A 318 21.51 18.18 1.59
N HIS A 319 21.98 17.25 0.76
CA HIS A 319 23.18 16.48 1.01
C HIS A 319 24.37 17.03 0.21
N PRO A 320 25.31 17.75 0.85
CA PRO A 320 26.39 18.45 0.14
C PRO A 320 27.33 17.50 -0.62
N HIS A 321 27.47 16.27 -0.13
CA HIS A 321 28.38 15.27 -0.66
C HIS A 321 27.76 14.37 -1.75
N LYS A 322 26.47 14.54 -2.06
CA LYS A 322 25.73 13.74 -3.07
C LYS A 322 25.24 14.57 -4.26
N GLY A 323 25.85 15.73 -4.49
CA GLY A 323 25.65 16.55 -5.70
C GLY A 323 24.75 17.76 -5.53
N ASP A 324 24.29 18.08 -4.31
CA ASP A 324 23.51 19.28 -4.05
C ASP A 324 24.38 20.52 -3.85
N SER A 325 24.07 21.60 -4.58
CA SER A 325 24.76 22.88 -4.46
C SER A 325 24.45 23.55 -3.12
N MET A 326 25.49 23.94 -2.38
CA MET A 326 25.35 24.63 -1.10
C MET A 326 24.48 25.90 -1.17
N LYS A 327 24.53 26.61 -2.31
CA LYS A 327 23.71 27.80 -2.55
C LYS A 327 22.22 27.45 -2.64
N ASP A 328 21.90 26.32 -3.25
CA ASP A 328 20.53 25.84 -3.37
C ASP A 328 20.03 25.28 -2.04
N ILE A 329 20.90 24.63 -1.26
CA ILE A 329 20.63 24.17 0.10
C ILE A 329 20.21 25.35 1.00
N MET A 330 21.00 26.43 1.04
CA MET A 330 20.72 27.60 1.89
C MET A 330 19.46 28.39 1.49
N MET A 331 19.09 28.37 0.20
CA MET A 331 17.92 29.09 -0.31
C MET A 331 16.61 28.31 -0.17
N ARG A 332 16.66 27.05 0.26
CA ARG A 332 15.47 26.24 0.51
C ARG A 332 14.88 26.61 1.85
N THR A 333 13.67 27.15 1.80
CA THR A 333 12.96 27.71 2.96
C THR A 333 12.15 26.68 3.74
N ARG A 334 12.23 25.40 3.38
CA ARG A 334 11.58 24.34 4.13
C ARG A 334 12.60 23.27 4.51
N PRO A 335 12.86 23.06 5.81
CA PRO A 335 13.16 21.70 6.24
C PRO A 335 11.91 20.90 5.86
N TYR A 336 12.01 20.10 4.80
CA TYR A 336 11.11 18.96 4.70
C TYR A 336 11.39 18.15 5.96
N LEU A 337 10.36 17.76 6.70
CA LEU A 337 10.54 16.89 7.86
C LEU A 337 11.42 15.71 7.37
N ARG A 338 12.59 15.50 7.98
CA ARG A 338 13.63 14.43 7.91
C ARG A 338 13.47 13.19 6.99
N PRO A 339 13.69 13.23 5.67
CA PRO A 339 13.64 12.07 4.77
C PRO A 339 14.57 10.86 4.98
N ASP A 340 15.55 10.86 5.90
CA ASP A 340 16.38 9.66 6.16
C ASP A 340 16.12 8.92 7.47
N ASN A 341 14.97 9.16 8.08
CA ASN A 341 14.43 8.21 9.00
C ASN A 341 13.63 7.17 8.19
N VAL A 342 14.25 6.00 7.93
CA VAL A 342 13.55 4.77 8.34
C VAL A 342 12.92 5.12 9.68
N THR A 343 11.65 4.90 9.89
CA THR A 343 11.28 4.55 11.26
C THR A 343 10.17 3.54 11.18
N PRO A 344 10.50 2.30 10.88
CA PRO A 344 10.73 1.82 9.52
C PRO A 344 9.60 2.05 8.51
N LEU A 345 8.91 3.20 8.48
CA LEU A 345 7.63 3.35 7.79
C LEU A 345 7.54 4.49 6.74
N MET A 346 7.22 5.74 7.03
CA MET A 346 6.49 6.57 6.02
C MET A 346 7.19 7.86 5.58
N LYS A 347 8.14 7.86 4.63
CA LYS A 347 8.71 9.16 4.18
C LYS A 347 9.13 9.37 2.72
N LYS A 348 9.42 8.31 1.95
CA LYS A 348 9.89 8.44 0.55
C LYS A 348 8.83 8.60 -0.52
N TYR A 349 7.59 8.44 -0.13
CA TYR A 349 6.49 8.50 -1.05
C TYR A 349 6.19 9.94 -1.51
N TYR A 350 6.60 10.98 -0.78
CA TYR A 350 6.30 12.37 -1.17
C TYR A 350 7.14 12.88 -2.34
N GLU A 351 8.29 12.27 -2.57
CA GLU A 351 9.29 12.81 -3.49
C GLU A 351 9.13 12.31 -4.93
N ARG A 352 8.39 11.22 -5.15
CA ARG A 352 7.90 10.82 -6.48
C ARG A 352 6.94 11.88 -7.07
N LYS A 353 6.32 12.74 -6.24
CA LYS A 353 5.25 13.71 -6.62
C LYS A 353 5.77 14.94 -7.31
N ALA A 354 6.91 15.42 -6.86
CA ALA A 354 7.55 16.56 -7.49
C ALA A 354 8.10 16.25 -8.89
N ARG A 355 8.27 14.97 -9.28
CA ARG A 355 8.87 14.57 -10.57
C ARG A 355 7.86 14.33 -11.69
N LEU A 356 6.62 13.96 -11.38
CA LEU A 356 5.58 13.72 -12.39
C LEU A 356 4.85 15.01 -12.81
N ASP A 357 4.90 16.07 -12.00
CA ASP A 357 4.13 17.31 -12.22
C ASP A 357 4.78 18.36 -13.14
N GLY A 358 5.97 18.09 -13.72
CA GLY A 358 6.48 18.80 -14.91
C GLY A 358 6.52 20.34 -14.89
N LYS A 359 6.48 21.00 -13.73
CA LYS A 359 6.58 22.46 -13.61
C LYS A 359 7.98 22.84 -13.15
N LYS A 360 8.67 23.56 -14.03
CA LYS A 360 10.05 24.05 -13.95
C LYS A 360 10.44 24.59 -12.58
#